data_AF-A0A2S9FX89-F1
#
_entry.id   AF-A0A2S9FX89-F1
#
_cell.length_a   1.000
_cell.length_b   1.000
_cell.length_c   1.000
_cell.angle_alpha   90.00
_cell.angle_beta   90.00
_cell.angle_gamma   90.00
#
_symmetry.space_group_name_H-M   'P 1'
#
loop_
_entity.id
_entity.type
_entity.pdbx_description
1 polymer ?
#
loop_
_entity_poly.entity_id
_entity_poly.type
_entity_poly.pdbx_seq_one_letter_code
_entity_poly.pdbx_strand_id
1 'polypeptide(L)' 'MPFLQHERGRAYYRHWAAADPKAAVIFLHGFGEHTGLHHRYGFTLNAAGVDLWAVDQFGHGLSPGDRGDFGTIEDSRALA' A
#
# COMPACT_ATOMS: atom_id res chain seq x y z
N MET A 1 -0.68 14.15 4.21
CA MET A 1 -0.76 12.85 3.50
C MET A 1 -0.23 11.76 4.42
N PRO A 2 -0.87 10.58 4.49
CA PRO A 2 -0.43 9.50 5.37
C PRO A 2 0.84 8.83 4.84
N PHE A 3 1.83 8.63 5.72
CA PHE A 3 3.09 7.96 5.40
C PHE A 3 3.51 7.01 6.53
N LEU A 4 4.07 5.86 6.16
CA LEU A 4 4.82 4.98 7.06
C LEU A 4 6.28 5.45 7.10
N GLN A 5 6.86 5.47 8.30
CA GLN A 5 8.29 5.75 8.45
C GLN A 5 9.07 4.46 8.18
N HIS A 6 10.05 4.53 7.30
CA HIS A 6 10.92 3.41 6.94
C HIS A 6 12.36 3.94 6.79
N GLU A 7 13.35 3.06 6.92
CA GLU A 7 14.78 3.43 6.87
C GLU A 7 15.17 4.11 5.55
N ARG A 8 14.52 3.73 4.44
CA ARG A 8 14.69 4.32 3.11
C ARG A 8 13.90 5.62 2.87
N GLY A 9 13.04 6.01 3.81
CA GLY A 9 12.25 7.23 3.74
C GLY A 9 10.76 7.02 4.06
N ARG A 10 9.95 8.01 3.68
CA ARG A 10 8.51 8.01 3.95
C ARG A 10 7.75 7.26 2.85
N ALA A 11 7.23 6.08 3.16
CA ALA A 11 6.42 5.31 2.22
C ALA A 11 4.95 5.77 2.29
N TYR A 12 4.36 6.16 1.17
CA TYR A 12 2.97 6.55 1.11
C TYR A 12 2.08 5.31 1.22
N TYR A 13 0.98 5.43 1.98
CA TYR A 13 0.00 4.35 2.06
C TYR A 13 -1.42 4.88 1.90
N ARG A 14 -2.32 3.96 1.55
CA ARG A 14 -3.77 4.18 1.57
C ARG A 14 -4.40 3.19 2.53
N HIS A 15 -5.44 3.65 3.19
CA HIS A 15 -6.31 2.84 4.01
C HIS A 15 -7.74 3.06 3.54
N TRP A 16 -8.40 1.97 3.15
CA TRP A 16 -9.84 1.94 2.94
C TRP A 16 -10.45 1.23 4.14
N ALA A 17 -11.10 2.00 5.00
CA ALA A 17 -11.68 1.52 6.25
C ALA A 17 -13.08 0.93 6.02
N ALA A 18 -13.32 -0.27 6.55
CA ALA A 18 -14.66 -0.79 6.74
C ALA A 18 -15.31 -0.11 7.97
N ALA A 19 -16.65 -0.06 7.99
CA ALA A 19 -17.38 0.56 9.10
C ALA A 19 -17.27 -0.22 10.42
N ASP A 20 -17.25 -1.56 10.32
CA ASP A 20 -17.09 -2.50 11.44
C ASP A 20 -16.17 -3.66 10.97
N PRO A 21 -14.84 -3.47 11.01
CA PRO A 21 -13.89 -4.40 10.41
C PRO A 21 -13.77 -5.69 11.23
N LYS A 22 -14.01 -6.84 10.59
CA LYS A 22 -13.78 -8.18 11.16
C LYS A 22 -12.40 -8.77 10.82
N ALA A 23 -11.71 -8.16 9.87
CA ALA A 23 -10.37 -8.54 9.44
C ALA A 23 -9.69 -7.36 8.72
N ALA A 24 -8.37 -7.48 8.51
CA ALA A 24 -7.59 -6.56 7.71
C ALA A 24 -6.75 -7.32 6.68
N VAL A 25 -6.57 -6.70 5.52
CA VAL A 25 -5.64 -7.13 4.48
C VAL A 25 -4.54 -6.07 4.34
N ILE A 26 -3.29 -6.51 4.48
CA ILE A 26 -2.13 -5.74 4.04
C ILE A 26 -1.83 -6.15 2.60
N PHE A 27 -1.81 -5.18 1.70
CA PHE A 27 -1.71 -5.42 0.27
C PHE A 27 -0.51 -4.69 -0.35
N LEU A 28 0.27 -5.44 -1.11
CA LEU A 28 1.38 -4.95 -1.91
C LEU A 28 1.00 -5.02 -3.39
N HIS A 29 1.09 -3.90 -4.10
CA HIS A 29 0.75 -3.83 -5.54
C HIS A 29 1.82 -4.48 -6.43
N GLY A 30 1.46 -4.75 -7.68
CA GLY A 30 2.37 -5.31 -8.68
C GLY A 30 3.40 -4.30 -9.20
N PHE A 31 4.38 -4.79 -9.95
CA PHE A 31 5.41 -3.94 -10.56
C PHE A 31 4.81 -2.92 -11.54
N GLY A 32 5.25 -1.66 -11.46
CA GLY A 32 4.73 -0.57 -12.29
C GLY A 32 3.35 -0.04 -11.88
N GLU A 33 2.70 -0.65 -10.88
CA GLU A 33 1.43 -0.20 -10.33
C GLU A 33 1.62 0.82 -9.19
N HIS A 34 0.51 1.23 -8.59
CA HIS A 34 0.45 1.94 -7.32
C HIS A 34 -0.92 1.74 -6.67
N THR A 35 -1.03 2.01 -5.37
CA THR A 35 -2.23 1.75 -4.55
C THR A 35 -3.51 2.40 -5.10
N GLY A 36 -3.40 3.54 -5.78
CA GLY A 36 -4.56 4.25 -6.37
C GLY A 36 -5.36 3.42 -7.38
N LEU A 37 -4.74 2.42 -8.02
CA LEU A 37 -5.39 1.52 -8.97
C LEU A 37 -6.37 0.55 -8.29
N HIS A 38 -6.28 0.36 -6.96
CA HIS A 38 -7.00 -0.69 -6.25
C HIS A 38 -8.19 -0.20 -5.42
N HIS A 39 -8.68 1.02 -5.66
CA HIS A 39 -9.85 1.55 -4.96
C HIS A 39 -11.09 0.64 -5.08
N ARG A 40 -11.34 0.02 -6.25
CA ARG A 40 -12.46 -0.93 -6.43
C ARG A 40 -12.29 -2.20 -5.59
N TYR A 41 -11.04 -2.67 -5.42
CA TYR A 41 -10.73 -3.82 -4.57
C TYR A 41 -10.95 -3.46 -3.10
N GLY A 42 -10.46 -2.30 -2.66
CA GLY A 42 -10.71 -1.77 -1.31
C GLY A 42 -12.19 -1.65 -0.99
N PHE A 43 -13.00 -1.07 -1.89
CA PHE A 43 -14.44 -0.96 -1.67
C PHE A 43 -15.14 -2.32 -1.62
N THR A 44 -14.71 -3.29 -2.42
CA THR A 44 -15.25 -4.66 -2.35
C THR A 44 -14.94 -5.32 -1.00
N LEU A 45 -13.72 -5.16 -0.49
CA LEU A 45 -13.33 -5.67 0.82
C LEU A 45 -14.08 -4.96 1.95
N ASN A 46 -14.22 -3.65 1.90
CA ASN A 46 -14.94 -2.89 2.91
C ASN A 46 -16.42 -3.30 2.99
N ALA A 47 -17.07 -3.54 1.84
CA ALA A 47 -18.43 -4.06 1.80
C ALA A 47 -18.57 -5.45 2.47
N ALA A 48 -17.48 -6.22 2.53
CA ALA A 48 -17.41 -7.51 3.23
C ALA A 48 -16.99 -7.37 4.71
N GLY A 49 -16.80 -6.15 5.22
CA GLY A 49 -16.34 -5.88 6.58
C GLY A 49 -14.83 -6.08 6.76
N VAL A 50 -14.02 -5.85 5.72
CA VAL A 50 -12.56 -6.04 5.76
C VAL A 50 -11.84 -4.74 5.44
N ASP A 51 -10.90 -4.33 6.29
CA ASP A 51 -10.01 -3.21 6.03
C ASP A 51 -8.99 -3.56 4.95
N LEU A 52 -8.68 -2.60 4.07
CA LEU A 52 -7.56 -2.70 3.14
C LEU A 52 -6.53 -1.62 3.43
N TRP A 53 -5.34 -2.06 3.81
CA TRP A 53 -4.15 -1.23 3.92
C TRP A 53 -3.24 -1.57 2.75
N ALA A 54 -2.80 -0.56 2.02
CA ALA A 54 -1.91 -0.77 0.89
C ALA A 54 -0.85 0.32 0.84
N VAL A 55 0.37 -0.06 0.51
CA VAL A 55 1.55 0.82 0.46
C VAL A 55 2.02 0.98 -0.98
N ASP A 56 2.41 2.20 -1.36
CA ASP A 56 3.15 2.41 -2.60
C ASP A 56 4.60 1.97 -2.34
N GLN A 57 5.11 1.00 -3.08
CA GLN A 57 6.52 0.60 -2.99
C GLN A 57 7.44 1.78 -3.32
N PHE A 58 8.66 1.81 -2.79
CA PHE A 58 9.65 2.83 -3.20
C PHE A 58 9.83 2.79 -4.73
N GLY A 59 10.04 3.96 -5.33
CA GLY A 59 10.08 4.14 -6.78
C GLY A 59 8.72 4.09 -7.48
N HIS A 60 7.62 3.84 -6.76
CA HIS A 60 6.27 3.71 -7.30
C HIS A 60 5.29 4.70 -6.66
N GLY A 61 4.23 5.04 -7.39
CA GLY A 61 3.17 5.92 -6.91
C GLY A 61 3.68 7.21 -6.25
N LEU A 62 3.23 7.44 -5.02
CA LEU A 62 3.55 8.60 -4.20
C LEU A 62 4.71 8.38 -3.23
N SER A 63 5.28 7.17 -3.17
CA SER A 63 6.51 6.91 -2.43
C SER A 63 7.74 7.44 -3.20
N PRO A 64 8.80 7.90 -2.50
CA PRO A 64 10.00 8.45 -3.14
C PRO A 64 10.85 7.35 -3.79
N GLY A 65 11.88 7.77 -4.53
CA GLY A 65 12.85 6.89 -5.18
C GLY A 65 12.85 7.01 -6.71
N ASP A 66 13.84 6.39 -7.35
CA ASP A 66 13.94 6.33 -8.80
C ASP A 66 12.80 5.47 -9.37
N ARG A 67 12.20 5.93 -10.47
CA ARG A 67 10.97 5.31 -10.98
C ARG A 67 11.22 3.88 -11.47
N GLY A 68 10.46 2.94 -10.90
CA GLY A 68 10.61 1.51 -11.17
C GLY A 68 11.67 0.80 -10.32
N ASP A 69 12.43 1.53 -9.49
CA ASP A 69 13.38 0.94 -8.55
C ASP A 69 12.76 0.80 -7.16
N PHE A 70 12.37 -0.44 -6.82
CA PHE A 70 11.87 -0.77 -5.47
C PHE A 70 12.99 -1.22 -4.52
N GLY A 71 14.26 -1.27 -4.96
CA GLY A 71 15.40 -1.78 -4.20
C GLY A 71 15.42 -3.31 -4.13
N THR A 72 15.57 -3.85 -2.93
CA THR A 72 15.65 -5.29 -2.69
C THR A 72 14.29 -5.91 -2.35
N ILE A 73 14.19 -7.24 -2.39
CA ILE A 73 13.00 -7.95 -1.91
C ILE A 73 12.77 -7.70 -0.42
N GLU A 74 13.83 -7.57 0.38
CA GLU A 74 13.69 -7.26 1.81
C GLU A 74 13.13 -5.85 2.02
N ASP A 75 13.53 -4.87 1.21
CA ASP A 75 12.94 -3.51 1.23
C ASP A 75 11.45 -3.54 0.89
N SER A 76 11.07 -4.37 -0.08
CA SER A 76 9.67 -4.56 -0.48
C SER A 76 8.87 -5.22 0.64
N ARG A 77 9.40 -6.29 1.25
CA ARG A 77 8.77 -7.02 2.36
C ARG A 77 8.64 -6.17 3.63
N ALA A 78 9.57 -5.25 3.89
CA ALA A 78 9.52 -4.39 5.06
C ALA A 78 8.32 -3.41 5.04
N LEU A 79 7.64 -3.27 3.90
CA LEU A 79 6.46 -2.40 3.75
C LEU A 79 5.11 -3.13 3.95
N ALA A 80 5.07 -4.47 3.95
CA ALA A 80 3.83 -5.26 3.98
C ALA A 80 3.93 -6.55 4.82
#